data_AF-A0A9P0LLQ3-F1
#
_entry.id   AF-A0A9P0LLQ3-F1
#
_cell.length_a   1.000
_cell.length_b   1.000
_cell.length_c   1.000
_cell.angle_alpha   90.00
_cell.angle_beta   90.00
_cell.angle_gamma   90.00
#
_symmetry.space_group_name_H-M   'P 1'
#
loop_
_entity.id
_entity.type
_entity.pdbx_description
1 polymer ?
#
loop_
_entity_poly.entity_id
_entity_poly.type
_entity_poly.pdbx_seq_one_letter_code
_entity_poly.pdbx_strand_id
1 'polypeptide(L)'
;AELACFTLFFTLHITHDPLGEILIEFGDTPSSALTLEEFMTVDLEEEQDPPSFKVARKKDKERLQKLLEEEAESLTELQKQIEVQLEKDGQRRKLSQSCRGKIEEEQDTNKFIKESTFGVVRDIMGEGVDDPEEEMILGLGELFILRAPSHFSWPTSRFVPKYAFIN
;
A
#
# COMPACT_ATOMS: atom_id res chain seq x y z
N ALA A 1 22.87 6.68 -78.28
CA ALA A 1 21.87 7.61 -77.71
C ALA A 1 21.22 7.03 -76.46
N GLU A 2 20.69 5.81 -76.50
CA GLU A 2 20.01 5.19 -75.35
C GLU A 2 20.89 5.00 -74.11
N LEU A 3 22.13 4.51 -74.26
CA LEU A 3 23.06 4.37 -73.13
C LEU A 3 23.38 5.71 -72.46
N ALA A 4 23.50 6.80 -73.23
CA ALA A 4 23.73 8.13 -72.67
C ALA A 4 22.50 8.63 -71.89
N CYS A 5 21.30 8.35 -72.40
CA CYS A 5 20.04 8.69 -71.73
C CYS A 5 19.87 7.90 -70.42
N PHE A 6 20.21 6.61 -70.44
CA PHE A 6 20.15 5.73 -69.26
C PHE A 6 21.16 6.13 -68.19
N THR A 7 22.40 6.46 -68.58
CA THR A 7 23.42 6.98 -67.67
C THR A 7 22.97 8.29 -67.05
N LEU A 8 22.47 9.24 -67.86
CA LEU A 8 22.01 10.55 -67.37
C LEU A 8 20.84 10.40 -66.37
N PHE A 9 19.88 9.54 -66.69
CA PHE A 9 18.73 9.24 -65.83
C PHE A 9 19.16 8.57 -64.52
N PHE A 10 20.06 7.59 -64.58
CA PHE A 10 20.56 6.88 -63.41
C PHE A 10 21.36 7.82 -62.49
N THR A 11 22.24 8.66 -63.04
CA THR A 11 22.97 9.67 -62.25
C THR A 11 22.04 10.71 -61.65
N LEU A 12 21.03 11.18 -62.40
CA LEU A 12 20.07 12.15 -61.89
C LEU A 12 19.22 11.54 -60.78
N HIS A 13 18.75 10.30 -60.92
CA HIS A 13 17.91 9.65 -59.91
C HIS A 13 18.68 9.31 -58.63
N ILE A 14 19.92 8.78 -58.76
CA ILE A 14 20.78 8.49 -57.60
C ILE A 14 21.11 9.75 -56.80
N THR A 15 21.27 10.89 -57.47
CA THR A 15 21.58 12.14 -56.79
C THR A 15 20.31 12.81 -56.26
N HIS A 16 19.28 12.96 -57.09
CA HIS A 16 18.06 13.68 -56.77
C HIS A 16 17.32 13.14 -55.53
N ASP A 17 17.21 11.82 -55.40
CA ASP A 17 16.43 11.20 -54.32
C ASP A 17 17.03 11.42 -52.91
N PRO A 18 18.35 11.21 -52.68
CA PRO A 18 18.96 11.52 -51.39
C PRO A 18 19.34 12.99 -51.20
N LEU A 19 19.40 13.81 -52.27
CA LEU A 19 19.78 15.22 -52.16
C LEU A 19 18.86 16.02 -51.22
N GLY A 20 17.56 15.71 -51.19
CA GLY A 20 16.62 16.39 -50.29
C GLY A 20 16.99 16.19 -48.81
N GLU A 21 17.20 14.94 -48.41
CA GLU A 21 17.58 14.57 -47.03
C GLU A 21 18.97 15.11 -46.66
N ILE A 22 19.93 15.04 -47.60
CA ILE A 22 21.28 15.56 -47.39
C ILE A 22 21.28 17.09 -47.24
N LEU A 23 20.43 17.82 -47.97
CA LEU A 23 20.33 19.27 -47.86
C LEU A 23 19.68 19.70 -46.53
N ILE A 24 18.70 18.94 -46.06
CA ILE A 24 18.09 19.16 -44.74
C ILE A 24 19.14 18.91 -43.64
N GLU A 25 19.85 17.79 -43.71
CA GLU A 25 20.91 17.45 -42.75
C GLU A 25 22.09 18.44 -42.83
N PHE A 26 22.43 18.93 -44.03
CA PHE A 26 23.43 19.97 -44.21
C PHE A 26 23.02 21.25 -43.49
N GLY A 27 21.74 21.66 -43.61
CA GLY A 27 21.19 22.81 -42.89
C GLY A 27 21.20 22.68 -41.36
N ASP A 28 21.12 21.45 -40.85
CA ASP A 28 21.22 21.18 -39.40
C ASP A 28 22.65 21.28 -38.87
N THR A 29 23.66 21.32 -39.74
CA THR A 29 25.05 21.55 -39.31
C THR A 29 25.32 23.03 -39.02
N PRO A 30 26.08 23.35 -37.95
CA PRO A 30 26.41 24.74 -37.61
C PRO A 30 27.25 25.44 -38.69
N SER A 31 27.90 24.65 -39.55
CA SER A 31 28.67 25.14 -40.69
C SER A 31 27.82 25.72 -41.81
N SER A 32 26.54 25.35 -41.93
CA SER A 32 25.69 25.77 -43.05
C SER A 32 25.26 27.24 -42.98
N ALA A 33 25.31 27.84 -41.79
CA ALA A 33 24.96 29.24 -41.56
C ALA A 33 26.17 30.19 -41.66
N LEU A 34 27.38 29.66 -41.85
CA LEU A 34 28.61 30.46 -41.92
C LEU A 34 28.80 31.08 -43.31
N THR A 35 29.39 32.27 -43.34
CA THR A 35 29.85 32.85 -44.61
C THR A 35 31.04 32.06 -45.15
N LEU A 36 31.31 32.12 -46.46
CA LEU A 36 32.41 31.36 -47.08
C LEU A 36 33.77 31.64 -46.41
N GLU A 37 33.98 32.88 -45.98
CA GLU A 37 35.22 33.35 -45.35
C GLU A 37 35.40 32.79 -43.93
N GLU A 38 34.31 32.68 -43.16
CA GLU A 38 34.29 32.02 -41.86
C GLU A 38 34.43 30.50 -42.01
N PHE A 39 33.79 29.90 -43.01
CA PHE A 39 33.90 28.46 -43.28
C PHE A 39 35.34 28.00 -43.57
N MET A 40 36.12 28.81 -44.29
CA MET A 40 37.51 28.46 -44.61
C MET A 40 38.49 28.57 -43.42
N THR A 41 38.06 29.18 -42.31
CA THR A 41 38.93 29.51 -41.17
C THR A 41 38.46 28.88 -39.85
N VAL A 42 37.27 28.29 -39.81
CA VAL A 42 36.70 27.64 -38.64
C VAL A 42 37.07 26.14 -38.62
N ASP A 43 37.85 25.75 -37.62
CA ASP A 43 37.97 24.36 -37.19
C ASP A 43 36.85 24.09 -36.17
N LEU A 44 35.88 23.24 -36.51
CA LEU A 44 34.82 22.83 -35.59
C LEU A 44 35.39 21.78 -34.61
N GLU A 45 35.35 22.07 -33.31
CA GLU A 45 35.76 21.11 -32.26
C GLU A 45 34.71 20.00 -32.03
N GLU A 46 33.47 20.17 -32.51
CA GLU A 46 32.39 19.18 -32.37
C GLU A 46 32.48 18.08 -33.44
N GLU A 47 32.84 16.87 -33.00
CA GLU A 47 32.80 15.65 -33.79
C GLU A 47 31.32 15.27 -34.07
N GLN A 48 30.82 15.60 -35.27
CA GLN A 48 29.46 15.24 -35.67
C GLN A 48 29.40 13.77 -36.09
N ASP A 49 28.66 12.98 -35.31
CA ASP A 49 28.36 11.58 -35.62
C ASP A 49 27.62 11.46 -36.97
N PRO A 50 27.95 10.45 -37.80
CA PRO A 50 27.19 10.19 -39.03
C PRO A 50 25.71 9.86 -38.71
N PRO A 51 24.77 10.19 -39.61
CA PRO A 51 23.33 10.08 -39.34
C PRO A 51 22.89 8.66 -38.97
N SER A 52 23.55 7.64 -39.52
CA SER A 52 23.31 6.23 -39.19
C SER A 52 23.50 5.92 -37.70
N PHE A 53 24.43 6.60 -37.04
CA PHE A 53 24.73 6.38 -35.63
C PHE A 53 23.72 7.07 -34.71
N LYS A 54 23.22 8.25 -35.12
CA LYS A 54 22.11 8.96 -34.44
C LYS A 54 20.83 8.11 -34.49
N VAL A 55 20.51 7.50 -35.64
CA VAL A 55 19.33 6.63 -35.80
C VAL A 55 19.42 5.37 -34.94
N ALA A 56 20.57 4.70 -34.91
CA ALA A 56 20.77 3.52 -34.08
C ALA A 56 20.59 3.83 -32.59
N ARG A 57 21.22 4.92 -32.10
CA ARG A 57 21.08 5.37 -30.71
C ARG A 57 19.65 5.76 -30.35
N LYS A 58 18.93 6.43 -31.25
CA LYS A 58 17.52 6.80 -31.03
C LYS A 58 16.64 5.55 -30.89
N LYS A 59 16.81 4.58 -31.78
CA LYS A 59 16.07 3.31 -31.74
C LYS A 59 16.35 2.52 -30.47
N ASP A 60 17.60 2.50 -30.01
CA ASP A 60 17.97 1.84 -28.75
C ASP A 60 17.32 2.51 -27.54
N LYS A 61 17.28 3.86 -27.54
CA LYS A 61 16.61 4.63 -26.48
C LYS A 61 15.10 4.34 -26.43
N GLU A 62 14.43 4.32 -27.58
CA GLU A 62 13.00 4.00 -27.67
C GLU A 62 12.71 2.56 -27.21
N ARG A 63 13.55 1.60 -27.61
CA ARG A 63 13.43 0.20 -27.16
C ARG A 63 13.57 0.08 -25.65
N LEU A 64 14.55 0.78 -25.06
CA LEU A 64 14.78 0.74 -23.63
C LEU A 64 13.64 1.40 -22.85
N GLN A 65 13.12 2.54 -23.34
CA GLN A 65 11.99 3.22 -22.73
C GLN A 65 10.74 2.33 -22.71
N LYS A 66 10.46 1.62 -23.80
CA LYS A 66 9.33 0.71 -23.88
C LYS A 66 9.44 -0.44 -22.87
N LEU A 67 10.62 -1.02 -22.72
CA LEU A 67 10.86 -2.08 -21.73
C LEU A 67 10.65 -1.58 -20.29
N LEU A 68 11.09 -0.37 -19.98
CA LEU A 68 10.88 0.24 -18.67
C LEU A 68 9.41 0.51 -18.37
N GLU A 69 8.64 0.94 -19.38
CA GLU A 69 7.20 1.17 -19.24
C GLU A 69 6.44 -0.14 -19.01
N GLU A 70 6.73 -1.18 -19.80
CA GLU A 70 6.17 -2.54 -19.62
C GLU A 70 6.51 -3.11 -18.23
N GLU A 71 7.75 -2.92 -17.75
CA GLU A 71 8.17 -3.37 -16.43
C GLU A 71 7.44 -2.61 -15.31
N ALA A 72 7.29 -1.29 -15.43
CA ALA A 72 6.57 -0.47 -14.46
C ALA A 72 5.08 -0.84 -14.36
N GLU A 73 4.43 -1.12 -15.50
CA GLU A 73 3.07 -1.63 -15.55
C GLU A 73 2.94 -3.00 -14.86
N SER A 74 3.89 -3.91 -15.11
CA SER A 74 3.91 -5.22 -14.47
C SER A 74 4.05 -5.12 -12.95
N LEU A 75 4.89 -4.21 -12.47
CA LEU A 75 5.16 -4.00 -11.05
C LEU A 75 3.94 -3.41 -10.34
N THR A 76 3.26 -2.45 -10.98
CA THR A 76 2.02 -1.87 -10.44
C THR A 76 0.88 -2.90 -10.37
N GLU A 77 0.73 -3.75 -11.38
CA GLU A 77 -0.25 -4.84 -11.37
C GLU A 77 0.07 -5.88 -10.27
N LEU A 78 1.34 -6.28 -10.13
CA LEU A 78 1.76 -7.17 -9.04
C LEU A 78 1.49 -6.56 -7.66
N GLN A 79 1.77 -5.26 -7.48
CA GLN A 79 1.48 -4.57 -6.23
C GLN A 79 -0.02 -4.63 -5.90
N LYS A 80 -0.89 -4.37 -6.88
CA LYS A 80 -2.33 -4.47 -6.71
C LYS A 80 -2.77 -5.88 -6.33
N GLN A 81 -2.18 -6.91 -6.94
CA GLN A 81 -2.47 -8.31 -6.59
C GLN A 81 -2.06 -8.65 -5.15
N ILE A 82 -0.91 -8.14 -4.69
CA ILE A 82 -0.44 -8.29 -3.31
C ILE A 82 -1.43 -7.62 -2.35
N GLU A 83 -1.85 -6.39 -2.62
CA GLU A 83 -2.82 -5.66 -1.80
C GLU A 83 -4.15 -6.43 -1.66
N VAL A 84 -4.68 -6.96 -2.77
CA VAL A 84 -5.90 -7.77 -2.78
C VAL A 84 -5.73 -9.06 -1.97
N GLN A 85 -4.60 -9.75 -2.09
CA GLN A 85 -4.30 -10.96 -1.32
C GLN A 85 -4.20 -10.66 0.18
N LEU A 86 -3.49 -9.59 0.56
CA LEU A 86 -3.34 -9.15 1.95
C LEU A 86 -4.69 -8.77 2.57
N GLU A 87 -5.57 -8.12 1.82
CA GLU A 87 -6.92 -7.80 2.29
C GLU A 87 -7.74 -9.08 2.53
N LYS A 88 -7.74 -10.03 1.58
CA LYS A 88 -8.42 -11.32 1.72
C LYS A 88 -7.92 -12.10 2.94
N ASP A 89 -6.61 -12.19 3.13
CA ASP A 89 -6.01 -12.88 4.27
C ASP A 89 -6.22 -12.14 5.60
N GLY A 90 -6.29 -10.81 5.55
CA GLY A 90 -6.70 -9.97 6.69
C GLY A 90 -8.14 -10.25 7.12
N GLN A 91 -9.08 -10.31 6.17
CA GLN A 91 -10.49 -10.61 6.45
C GLN A 91 -10.68 -12.01 7.01
N ARG A 92 -9.99 -13.02 6.44
CA ARG A 92 -10.00 -14.39 6.97
C ARG A 92 -9.52 -14.47 8.41
N ARG A 93 -8.43 -13.77 8.75
CA ARG A 93 -7.90 -13.72 10.13
C ARG A 93 -8.90 -13.06 11.09
N LYS A 94 -9.50 -11.93 10.71
CA LYS A 94 -10.51 -11.23 11.53
C LYS A 94 -11.74 -12.09 11.80
N LEU A 95 -12.25 -12.82 10.81
CA LEU A 95 -13.37 -13.76 10.97
C LEU A 95 -13.02 -14.91 11.91
N SER A 96 -11.81 -15.48 11.80
CA SER A 96 -11.36 -16.56 12.69
C SER A 96 -11.17 -16.10 14.14
N GLN A 97 -10.74 -14.85 14.33
CA GLN A 97 -10.44 -14.31 15.66
C GLN A 97 -11.70 -13.82 16.39
N SER A 98 -12.70 -13.33 15.66
CA SER A 98 -13.98 -12.89 16.24
C SER A 98 -14.85 -14.04 16.77
N CYS A 99 -14.70 -15.26 16.24
CA CYS A 99 -15.49 -16.42 16.67
C CYS A 99 -14.77 -17.33 17.69
N ARG A 100 -13.45 -17.16 17.88
CA ARG A 100 -12.65 -18.08 18.71
C ARG A 100 -12.07 -17.45 19.98
N GLY A 101 -11.69 -16.16 19.94
CA GLY A 101 -10.98 -15.55 21.06
C GLY A 101 -11.84 -15.23 22.29
N LYS A 102 -13.08 -14.76 22.10
CA LYS A 102 -13.90 -14.28 23.25
C LYS A 102 -14.54 -15.41 24.08
N ILE A 103 -14.85 -16.54 23.47
CA ILE A 103 -15.56 -17.64 24.14
C ILE A 103 -14.57 -18.61 24.79
N GLU A 104 -13.42 -18.89 24.17
CA GLU A 104 -12.40 -19.81 24.73
C GLU A 104 -11.71 -19.21 25.97
N GLU A 105 -11.37 -17.91 25.95
CA GLU A 105 -10.64 -17.28 27.07
C GLU A 105 -11.49 -17.15 28.34
N GLU A 106 -12.78 -16.81 28.20
CA GLU A 106 -13.72 -16.75 29.32
C GLU A 106 -14.06 -18.15 29.86
N GLN A 107 -14.13 -19.16 29.00
CA GLN A 107 -14.35 -20.55 29.45
C GLN A 107 -13.14 -21.13 30.18
N ASP A 108 -11.92 -20.89 29.69
CA ASP A 108 -10.70 -21.38 30.32
C ASP A 108 -10.43 -20.69 31.67
N THR A 109 -10.67 -19.38 31.75
CA THR A 109 -10.56 -18.64 33.02
C THR A 109 -11.59 -19.10 34.04
N ASN A 110 -12.86 -19.28 33.64
CA ASN A 110 -13.90 -19.81 34.53
C ASN A 110 -13.60 -21.24 34.98
N LYS A 111 -13.10 -22.11 34.09
CA LYS A 111 -12.68 -23.48 34.43
C LYS A 111 -11.53 -23.48 35.43
N PHE A 112 -10.51 -22.65 35.21
CA PHE A 112 -9.38 -22.52 36.12
C PHE A 112 -9.79 -21.98 37.49
N ILE A 113 -10.64 -20.95 37.56
CA ILE A 113 -11.15 -20.42 38.83
C ILE A 113 -11.92 -21.51 39.59
N LYS A 114 -12.78 -22.26 38.91
CA LYS A 114 -13.53 -23.35 39.52
C LYS A 114 -12.59 -24.44 40.07
N GLU A 115 -11.61 -24.88 39.28
CA GLU A 115 -10.67 -25.94 39.67
C GLU A 115 -9.70 -25.49 40.78
N SER A 116 -9.17 -24.28 40.69
CA SER A 116 -8.21 -23.73 41.64
C SER A 116 -8.86 -23.35 42.99
N THR A 117 -10.14 -22.99 43.00
CA THR A 117 -10.83 -22.50 44.22
C THR A 117 -11.59 -23.62 44.95
N PHE A 118 -11.78 -24.78 44.30
CA PHE A 118 -12.65 -25.85 44.80
C PHE A 118 -12.26 -26.41 46.17
N GLY A 119 -10.96 -26.60 46.42
CA GLY A 119 -10.46 -27.12 47.69
C GLY A 119 -10.63 -26.10 48.83
N VAL A 120 -10.26 -24.85 48.57
CA VAL A 120 -10.36 -23.77 49.55
C VAL A 120 -11.81 -23.51 49.95
N VAL A 121 -12.73 -23.51 48.98
CA VAL A 121 -14.17 -23.36 49.24
C VAL A 121 -14.70 -24.53 50.07
N ARG A 122 -14.29 -25.77 49.76
CA ARG A 122 -14.69 -26.96 50.52
C ARG A 122 -14.20 -26.92 51.96
N ASP A 123 -12.96 -26.49 52.17
CA ASP A 123 -12.35 -26.39 53.50
C ASP A 123 -13.01 -25.30 54.36
N ILE A 124 -13.46 -24.21 53.74
CA ILE A 124 -14.23 -23.14 54.40
C ILE A 124 -15.68 -23.57 54.66
N MET A 125 -16.29 -24.33 53.76
CA MET A 125 -17.69 -24.75 53.85
C MET A 125 -17.94 -25.92 54.80
N GLY A 126 -16.92 -26.54 55.39
CA GLY A 126 -17.04 -27.50 56.51
C GLY A 126 -18.13 -28.56 56.30
N GLU A 127 -17.79 -29.65 55.61
CA GLU A 127 -18.52 -30.93 55.53
C GLU A 127 -20.01 -30.90 56.00
N GLY A 128 -20.92 -30.56 55.09
CA GLY A 128 -22.34 -30.89 55.25
C GLY A 128 -23.34 -29.79 54.88
N VAL A 129 -23.51 -29.51 53.59
CA VAL A 129 -24.83 -29.23 53.01
C VAL A 129 -24.82 -29.81 51.60
N ASP A 130 -25.53 -30.94 51.42
CA ASP A 130 -25.93 -31.43 50.10
C ASP A 130 -26.73 -30.35 49.39
N ASP A 131 -26.38 -30.07 48.14
CA ASP A 131 -27.07 -29.15 47.23
C ASP A 131 -28.59 -29.41 47.21
N PRO A 132 -29.43 -28.51 47.74
CA PRO A 132 -30.81 -28.41 47.32
C PRO A 132 -30.89 -27.26 46.30
N GLU A 133 -31.27 -27.64 45.10
CA GLU A 133 -31.74 -26.79 44.00
C GLU A 133 -32.29 -25.44 44.48
N GLU A 134 -31.84 -24.36 43.82
CA GLU A 134 -32.24 -22.96 44.05
C GLU A 134 -33.67 -22.79 44.58
N GLU A 135 -33.81 -22.68 45.90
CA GLU A 135 -35.05 -22.29 46.53
C GLU A 135 -35.13 -20.75 46.59
N MET A 136 -36.21 -20.22 46.04
CA MET A 136 -36.56 -18.81 45.97
C MET A 136 -36.31 -18.06 47.29
N ILE A 137 -35.44 -17.05 47.26
CA ILE A 137 -35.38 -16.04 48.33
C ILE A 137 -36.59 -15.11 48.21
N LEU A 138 -37.71 -15.52 48.79
CA LEU A 138 -38.83 -14.66 49.12
C LEU A 138 -38.58 -14.01 50.49
N GLY A 139 -38.28 -12.71 50.45
CA GLY A 139 -38.62 -11.65 51.41
C GLY A 139 -38.56 -11.92 52.92
N LEU A 140 -37.85 -11.03 53.63
CA LEU A 140 -38.11 -10.47 54.97
C LEU A 140 -36.80 -9.75 55.36
N GLY A 141 -36.59 -8.46 55.13
CA GLY A 141 -37.33 -7.38 55.76
C GLY A 141 -36.77 -7.13 57.16
N GLU A 142 -35.77 -6.25 57.31
CA GLU A 142 -35.76 -5.28 58.42
C GLU A 142 -34.68 -4.19 58.26
N LEU A 143 -35.24 -3.01 58.02
CA LEU A 143 -34.74 -1.66 58.19
C LEU A 143 -33.87 -1.45 59.44
N PHE A 144 -32.53 -1.47 59.31
CA PHE A 144 -31.66 -0.81 60.29
C PHE A 144 -31.49 0.67 59.94
N ILE A 145 -32.42 1.51 60.40
CA ILE A 145 -32.22 2.96 60.52
C ILE A 145 -31.25 3.17 61.68
N LEU A 146 -29.96 3.34 61.40
CA LEU A 146 -29.07 3.99 62.35
C LEU A 146 -29.43 5.48 62.38
N ARG A 147 -30.10 5.87 63.45
CA ARG A 147 -30.42 7.25 63.84
C ARG A 147 -29.13 8.10 63.81
N ALA A 148 -28.99 8.95 62.80
CA ALA A 148 -27.91 9.93 62.74
C ALA A 148 -28.03 10.97 63.89
N PRO A 149 -26.93 11.38 64.54
CA PRO A 149 -26.92 12.45 65.53
C PRO A 149 -27.39 13.79 64.93
N SER A 150 -28.13 14.58 65.70
CA SER A 150 -28.83 15.81 65.29
C SER A 150 -27.95 17.00 64.92
N HIS A 151 -26.67 16.80 64.58
CA HIS A 151 -25.75 17.87 64.18
C HIS A 151 -24.89 17.56 62.96
N PHE A 152 -25.18 16.48 62.21
CA PHE A 152 -24.41 16.15 61.01
C PHE A 152 -25.24 16.36 59.74
N SER A 153 -25.01 17.47 59.04
CA SER A 153 -25.59 17.70 57.71
C SER A 153 -24.71 17.04 56.65
N TRP A 154 -25.25 16.04 55.94
CA TRP A 154 -24.64 15.59 54.70
C TRP A 154 -24.80 16.68 53.63
N PRO A 155 -23.73 17.13 52.95
CA PRO A 155 -23.89 17.99 51.78
C PRO A 155 -24.47 17.15 50.63
N THR A 156 -25.75 17.40 50.33
CA THR A 156 -26.42 16.91 49.13
C THR A 156 -25.90 17.67 47.92
N SER A 157 -24.84 17.19 47.27
CA SER A 157 -24.72 17.39 45.82
C SER A 157 -23.70 16.47 45.16
N ARG A 158 -24.22 15.70 44.20
CA ARG A 158 -23.51 14.96 43.15
C ARG A 158 -22.77 13.68 43.57
N PHE A 159 -23.61 12.68 43.84
CA PHE A 159 -23.44 11.36 43.26
C PHE A 159 -23.33 11.49 41.72
N VAL A 160 -22.17 11.17 41.16
CA VAL A 160 -22.06 10.69 39.77
C VAL A 160 -21.11 9.49 39.80
N PRO A 161 -21.60 8.24 39.66
CA PRO A 161 -20.74 7.09 39.61
C PRO A 161 -19.95 7.11 38.29
N LYS A 162 -18.64 7.34 38.37
CA LYS A 162 -17.71 7.13 37.26
C LYS A 162 -17.23 5.68 37.28
N TYR A 163 -18.04 4.77 36.76
CA TYR A 163 -17.53 3.60 36.02
C TYR A 163 -18.52 3.32 34.91
N ALA A 164 -18.18 3.85 33.72
CA ALA A 164 -18.88 3.60 32.50
C ALA A 164 -18.75 2.12 32.12
N PHE A 165 -19.91 1.49 31.94
CA PHE A 165 -20.09 0.30 31.15
C PHE A 165 -19.84 0.62 29.65
N ILE A 166 -18.93 -0.15 29.05
CA ILE A 166 -18.99 -0.82 27.73
C ILE A 166 -19.33 0.01 26.47
N ASN A 167 -18.31 0.23 25.61
CA ASN A 167 -18.15 -0.41 24.28
C ASN A 167 -16.84 0.03 23.62
#